data_AF-A0A125BEE0-F1
#
_entry.id   AF-A0A125BEE0-F1
#
_cell.length_a   1.000
_cell.length_b   1.000
_cell.length_c   1.000
_cell.angle_alpha   90.00
_cell.angle_beta   90.00
_cell.angle_gamma   90.00
#
_symmetry.space_group_name_H-M   'P 1'
#
loop_
_entity.id
_entity.type
_entity.pdbx_description
1 polymer ?
#
loop_
_entity_poly.entity_id
_entity_poly.type
_entity_poly.pdbx_seq_one_letter_code
_entity_poly.pdbx_strand_id
1 'polypeptide(L)'
;MLFRLLNCLVEVITPGMNGEQLTDPSKIKTTKDLFRRNLIDRAIWPSFSYLAEIIADKRKKNDPGIDPRGYVRDPSNGQVIEHITDIFIRTMPNVFDAIDDGFADGHLSVEDQKDIINELQKILEAERKGILDLKPGPVATAIYSVSGFDMKGFLSAVTAKVREEIAEAFIPGLGVILKVYDFLATVSNGINLAEAWYDLFNLNTKYEFRINWGLKLLEMSPAVLSNKPQMTPIEIKGIGICPRPNLLDDPIYPIIYFKDKLTGEDVTLEIKNRGSLDDSYVTRNNCTEVTVFIPASFMALMKLDSQVTVEFVFEDEVANSETQNTSPNYLTFGDGLMISKVSPNPTFIDAVIDIEGIGFSYINNENIVTFFDKFNNEVRATVISSSEQILTVKVPTGAVSGDLKVNVKELEAVTSIEISQTEMIFTFGDNGNLEDDSFQVKIDGNQIDESLAGERERTKKLTIQPGEKRVKLIGITVPDQRATYFICFSNNVDVLSGITSQKVDFPEGEQFEVELVIKVNSDSVSAPVNCNYHSLQSKNIQRLNVD
;
A
#
# COMPACT_ATOMS: atom_id res chain seq x y z
N MET A 1 24.55 -15.93 18.55
CA MET A 1 24.80 -14.98 17.44
C MET A 1 23.51 -14.50 16.75
N LEU A 2 22.45 -15.32 16.67
CA LEU A 2 21.12 -14.91 16.14
C LEU A 2 20.42 -13.79 16.94
N PHE A 3 20.69 -13.63 18.24
CA PHE A 3 20.05 -12.63 19.10
C PHE A 3 20.37 -11.16 18.74
N ARG A 4 21.37 -10.88 17.90
CA ARG A 4 21.75 -9.49 17.55
C ARG A 4 20.86 -8.86 16.48
N LEU A 5 20.16 -9.65 15.64
CA LEU A 5 19.34 -9.11 14.55
C LEU A 5 18.00 -8.50 15.00
N LEU A 6 17.62 -8.64 16.28
CA LEU A 6 16.39 -8.05 16.85
C LEU A 6 16.51 -6.55 17.14
N ASN A 7 17.72 -5.96 17.02
CA ASN A 7 18.02 -4.59 17.46
C ASN A 7 18.52 -3.67 16.32
N CYS A 8 18.19 -3.99 15.07
CA CYS A 8 18.55 -3.14 13.93
C CYS A 8 17.32 -2.79 13.09
N LEU A 9 17.22 -1.53 12.70
CA LEU A 9 16.37 -1.16 11.58
C LEU A 9 17.17 -1.41 10.31
N VAL A 10 16.74 -2.40 9.55
CA VAL A 10 17.20 -2.60 8.18
C VAL A 10 16.37 -1.68 7.32
N GLU A 11 16.90 -0.49 7.06
CA GLU A 11 16.28 0.43 6.11
C GLU A 11 16.62 -0.06 4.70
N VAL A 12 15.63 -0.66 4.05
CA VAL A 12 15.70 -1.02 2.64
C VAL A 12 15.38 0.26 1.87
N ILE A 13 16.42 0.98 1.44
CA ILE A 13 16.27 2.25 0.71
C ILE A 13 15.54 2.01 -0.63
N THR A 14 15.73 0.84 -1.26
CA THR A 14 14.89 0.23 -2.31
C THR A 14 15.34 -1.23 -2.56
N PRO A 15 14.51 -2.12 -3.13
CA PRO A 15 14.91 -3.48 -3.50
C PRO A 15 15.53 -3.55 -4.90
N GLY A 16 16.64 -4.27 -5.08
CA GLY A 16 16.88 -5.07 -6.28
C GLY A 16 18.33 -5.38 -6.66
N MET A 17 18.48 -6.27 -7.65
CA MET A 17 19.40 -7.43 -7.64
C MET A 17 20.76 -7.22 -8.32
N ASN A 18 21.11 -6.00 -8.73
CA ASN A 18 22.27 -5.70 -9.58
C ASN A 18 23.38 -4.96 -8.83
N GLY A 19 23.85 -5.54 -7.72
CA GLY A 19 24.98 -5.01 -6.93
C GLY A 19 26.35 -5.60 -7.33
N GLU A 20 27.43 -4.94 -6.89
CA GLU A 20 28.79 -5.51 -6.96
C GLU A 20 28.85 -6.87 -6.25
N GLN A 21 29.63 -7.80 -6.80
CA GLN A 21 29.78 -9.16 -6.25
C GLN A 21 30.17 -9.11 -4.77
N LEU A 22 29.38 -9.77 -3.92
CA LEU A 22 29.69 -9.86 -2.49
C LEU A 22 30.73 -10.96 -2.27
N THR A 23 31.82 -10.63 -1.56
CA THR A 23 32.89 -11.59 -1.22
C THR A 23 32.87 -12.03 0.24
N ASP A 24 32.12 -11.33 1.10
CA ASP A 24 32.00 -11.64 2.54
C ASP A 24 30.90 -12.70 2.78
N PRO A 25 31.23 -13.89 3.30
CA PRO A 25 30.26 -14.97 3.53
C PRO A 25 29.09 -14.59 4.45
N SER A 26 29.32 -13.71 5.43
CA SER A 26 28.27 -13.27 6.35
C SER A 26 27.29 -12.33 5.67
N LYS A 27 27.78 -11.50 4.73
CA LYS A 27 26.94 -10.62 3.91
C LYS A 27 26.17 -11.42 2.87
N ILE A 28 26.82 -12.37 2.19
CA ILE A 28 26.14 -13.28 1.23
C ILE A 28 24.98 -13.99 1.92
N LYS A 29 25.23 -14.59 3.10
CA LYS A 29 24.20 -15.27 3.87
C LYS A 29 23.05 -14.34 4.26
N THR A 30 23.36 -13.17 4.79
CA THR A 30 22.34 -12.19 5.23
C THR A 30 21.51 -11.69 4.04
N THR A 31 22.15 -11.35 2.93
CA THR A 31 21.47 -10.92 1.70
C THR A 31 20.56 -12.02 1.16
N LYS A 32 21.03 -13.27 1.15
CA LYS A 32 20.24 -14.43 0.73
C LYS A 32 19.02 -14.65 1.62
N ASP A 33 19.18 -14.60 2.95
CA ASP A 33 18.07 -14.77 3.89
C ASP A 33 17.03 -13.64 3.75
N LEU A 34 17.48 -12.40 3.53
CA LEU A 34 16.60 -11.25 3.27
C LEU A 34 15.93 -11.31 1.90
N PHE A 35 16.61 -11.83 0.89
CA PHE A 35 16.05 -12.06 -0.44
C PHE A 35 14.90 -13.05 -0.37
N ARG A 36 15.13 -14.21 0.28
CA ARG A 36 14.10 -15.23 0.50
C ARG A 36 12.89 -14.64 1.20
N ARG A 37 13.11 -13.87 2.27
CA ARG A 37 12.04 -13.22 3.01
C ARG A 37 11.27 -12.21 2.17
N ASN A 38 11.94 -11.33 1.42
CA ASN A 38 11.25 -10.35 0.56
C ASN A 38 10.48 -11.02 -0.57
N LEU A 39 11.05 -12.05 -1.20
CA LEU A 39 10.37 -12.82 -2.24
C LEU A 39 9.09 -13.46 -1.68
N ILE A 40 9.18 -14.03 -0.47
CA ILE A 40 8.02 -14.60 0.20
C ILE A 40 7.00 -13.51 0.54
N ASP A 41 7.39 -12.48 1.28
CA ASP A 41 6.47 -11.50 1.87
C ASP A 41 5.81 -10.60 0.82
N ARG A 42 6.57 -10.17 -0.21
CA ARG A 42 6.08 -9.20 -1.19
C ARG A 42 5.41 -9.82 -2.40
N ALA A 43 5.62 -11.12 -2.62
CA ALA A 43 5.36 -11.66 -3.93
C ALA A 43 4.70 -13.06 -3.87
N ILE A 44 5.30 -14.02 -3.16
CA ILE A 44 4.69 -15.36 -3.01
C ILE A 44 3.44 -15.26 -2.13
N TRP A 45 3.53 -14.69 -0.93
CA TRP A 45 2.41 -14.64 0.02
C TRP A 45 1.18 -13.89 -0.50
N PRO A 46 1.30 -12.69 -1.10
CA PRO A 46 0.14 -12.01 -1.70
C PRO A 46 -0.57 -12.88 -2.75
N SER A 47 0.18 -13.67 -3.52
CA SER A 47 -0.38 -14.60 -4.52
C SER A 47 -1.22 -15.73 -3.91
N PHE A 48 -1.04 -16.01 -2.62
CA PHE A 48 -1.73 -17.08 -1.86
C PHE A 48 -2.68 -16.56 -0.78
N SER A 49 -2.83 -15.24 -0.64
CA SER A 49 -3.65 -14.58 0.39
C SER A 49 -5.11 -15.05 0.41
N TYR A 50 -5.67 -15.48 -0.73
CA TYR A 50 -7.01 -16.08 -0.82
C TYR A 50 -7.20 -17.32 0.07
N LEU A 51 -6.13 -18.07 0.36
CA LEU A 51 -6.18 -19.22 1.26
C LEU A 51 -6.45 -18.80 2.70
N ALA A 52 -5.93 -17.64 3.13
CA ALA A 52 -6.17 -17.11 4.47
C ALA A 52 -7.66 -16.83 4.71
N GLU A 53 -8.36 -16.32 3.70
CA GLU A 53 -9.80 -16.04 3.78
C GLU A 53 -10.63 -17.33 3.83
N ILE A 54 -10.28 -18.34 3.04
CA ILE A 54 -10.98 -19.64 3.05
C ILE A 54 -10.81 -20.35 4.41
N ILE A 55 -9.63 -20.20 5.02
CA ILE A 55 -9.31 -20.76 6.34
C ILE A 55 -10.03 -20.00 7.47
N ALA A 56 -10.24 -18.68 7.33
CA ALA A 56 -10.89 -17.85 8.33
C ALA A 56 -12.40 -18.14 8.52
N ASP A 57 -13.07 -18.70 7.52
CA ASP A 57 -14.55 -18.72 7.46
C ASP A 57 -15.24 -19.89 8.19
N LYS A 58 -14.49 -20.81 8.83
CA LYS A 58 -15.10 -21.85 9.69
C LYS A 58 -14.38 -22.00 11.03
N ARG A 59 -14.70 -21.10 11.97
CA ARG A 59 -15.17 -21.37 13.35
C ARG A 59 -14.96 -20.12 14.23
N LYS A 60 -16.03 -19.37 14.50
CA LYS A 60 -16.09 -18.25 15.46
C LYS A 60 -15.11 -17.10 15.16
N LYS A 61 -15.67 -15.90 14.97
CA LYS A 61 -15.09 -14.57 14.71
C LYS A 61 -13.79 -14.12 15.44
N ASN A 62 -13.11 -14.92 16.25
CA ASN A 62 -12.02 -14.44 17.12
C ASN A 62 -10.68 -15.19 17.02
N ASP A 63 -10.43 -16.06 16.04
CA ASP A 63 -9.04 -16.53 15.81
C ASP A 63 -8.80 -16.77 14.31
N PRO A 64 -8.12 -15.86 13.60
CA PRO A 64 -7.76 -16.09 12.21
C PRO A 64 -6.76 -17.25 12.18
N GLY A 65 -7.08 -18.34 11.49
CA GLY A 65 -6.21 -19.53 11.41
C GLY A 65 -4.77 -19.21 10.94
N ILE A 66 -4.57 -18.02 10.36
CA ILE A 66 -3.27 -17.37 10.13
C ILE A 66 -3.34 -15.98 10.76
N ASP A 67 -2.52 -15.69 11.77
CA ASP A 67 -2.54 -14.38 12.41
C ASP A 67 -2.00 -13.28 11.47
N PRO A 68 -2.29 -11.99 11.72
CA PRO A 68 -1.78 -10.88 10.90
C PRO A 68 -0.25 -10.79 10.81
N ARG A 69 0.47 -11.54 11.65
CA ARG A 69 1.93 -11.64 11.67
C ARG A 69 2.44 -12.88 10.91
N GLY A 70 1.56 -13.61 10.22
CA GLY A 70 1.92 -14.74 9.37
C GLY A 70 2.04 -16.09 10.08
N TYR A 71 1.57 -16.21 11.32
CA TYR A 71 1.63 -17.49 12.06
C TYR A 71 0.37 -18.33 11.87
N VAL A 72 0.55 -19.57 11.43
CA VAL A 72 -0.51 -20.58 11.32
C VAL A 72 -0.62 -21.34 12.64
N ARG A 73 -1.83 -21.42 13.19
CA ARG A 73 -2.12 -22.15 14.43
C ARG A 73 -3.01 -23.35 14.17
N ASP A 74 -2.65 -24.51 14.74
CA ASP A 74 -3.53 -25.67 14.77
C ASP A 74 -4.67 -25.44 15.81
N PRO A 75 -5.94 -25.37 15.39
CA PRO A 75 -7.08 -25.16 16.29
C PRO A 75 -7.36 -26.36 17.20
N SER A 76 -6.78 -27.53 16.92
CA SER A 76 -6.87 -28.74 17.75
C SER A 76 -5.69 -28.90 18.72
N ASN A 77 -4.58 -28.20 18.47
CA ASN A 77 -3.38 -28.22 19.31
C ASN A 77 -2.68 -26.85 19.31
N GLY A 78 -3.06 -25.97 20.25
CA GLY A 78 -2.55 -24.60 20.36
C GLY A 78 -1.05 -24.44 20.67
N GLN A 79 -0.27 -25.52 20.66
CA GLN A 79 1.19 -25.48 20.79
C GLN A 79 1.94 -25.48 19.44
N VAL A 80 1.27 -25.82 18.33
CA VAL A 80 1.89 -25.77 17.00
C VAL A 80 1.66 -24.40 16.37
N ILE A 81 2.71 -23.58 16.37
CA ILE A 81 2.76 -22.23 15.79
C ILE A 81 3.85 -22.27 14.73
N GLU A 82 3.48 -22.28 13.45
CA GLU A 82 4.44 -22.25 12.34
C GLU A 82 4.29 -20.98 11.53
N HIS A 83 5.40 -20.32 11.19
CA HIS A 83 5.36 -19.13 10.36
C HIS A 83 5.18 -19.51 8.90
N ILE A 84 4.43 -18.72 8.15
CA ILE A 84 4.09 -19.06 6.77
C ILE A 84 5.31 -19.13 5.84
N THR A 85 6.36 -18.36 6.16
CA THR A 85 7.67 -18.44 5.52
C THR A 85 8.26 -19.86 5.61
N ASP A 86 8.15 -20.52 6.76
CA ASP A 86 8.69 -21.88 6.96
C ASP A 86 7.88 -22.90 6.14
N ILE A 87 6.57 -22.71 6.05
CA ILE A 87 5.68 -23.52 5.22
C ILE A 87 6.06 -23.36 3.74
N PHE A 88 6.28 -22.14 3.26
CA PHE A 88 6.70 -21.89 1.88
C PHE A 88 8.07 -22.49 1.58
N ILE A 89 9.05 -22.32 2.47
CA ILE A 89 10.39 -22.89 2.33
C ILE A 89 10.33 -24.41 2.19
N ARG A 90 9.53 -25.08 3.03
CA ARG A 90 9.36 -26.54 2.95
C ARG A 90 8.60 -26.99 1.69
N THR A 91 7.67 -26.19 1.20
CA THR A 91 6.76 -26.58 0.12
C THR A 91 7.30 -26.28 -1.26
N MET A 92 8.24 -25.34 -1.36
CA MET A 92 8.88 -24.93 -2.62
C MET A 92 10.39 -25.16 -2.59
N PRO A 93 10.89 -26.36 -2.24
CA PRO A 93 12.32 -26.59 -2.04
C PRO A 93 13.14 -26.21 -3.27
N ASN A 94 12.68 -26.58 -4.48
CA ASN A 94 13.38 -26.25 -5.72
C ASN A 94 13.52 -24.75 -5.98
N VAL A 95 12.57 -23.93 -5.54
CA VAL A 95 12.65 -22.47 -5.65
C VAL A 95 13.79 -21.97 -4.76
N PHE A 96 13.88 -22.49 -3.53
CA PHE A 96 14.91 -22.07 -2.58
C PHE A 96 16.28 -22.68 -2.87
N ASP A 97 16.33 -23.83 -3.53
CA ASP A 97 17.55 -24.43 -4.08
C ASP A 97 18.07 -23.58 -5.24
N ALA A 98 17.21 -23.15 -6.17
CA ALA A 98 17.59 -22.22 -7.24
C ALA A 98 18.12 -20.88 -6.68
N ILE A 99 17.57 -20.42 -5.56
CA ILE A 99 18.10 -19.25 -4.82
C ILE A 99 19.45 -19.57 -4.17
N ASP A 100 19.63 -20.76 -3.58
CA ASP A 100 20.92 -21.14 -2.99
C ASP A 100 22.03 -21.21 -4.05
N ASP A 101 21.71 -21.81 -5.20
CA ASP A 101 22.62 -21.93 -6.33
C ASP A 101 22.97 -20.56 -6.91
N GLY A 102 21.97 -19.71 -7.12
CA GLY A 102 22.16 -18.36 -7.64
C GLY A 102 22.87 -17.38 -6.68
N PHE A 103 23.06 -17.75 -5.41
CA PHE A 103 23.85 -16.96 -4.45
C PHE A 103 25.20 -17.61 -4.12
N ALA A 104 25.55 -18.74 -4.76
CA ALA A 104 26.76 -19.50 -4.45
C ALA A 104 28.06 -18.71 -4.70
N ASP A 105 28.06 -17.80 -5.67
CA ASP A 105 29.20 -16.95 -6.03
C ASP A 105 29.07 -15.49 -5.54
N GLY A 106 28.03 -15.19 -4.75
CA GLY A 106 27.77 -13.87 -4.19
C GLY A 106 27.13 -12.88 -5.18
N HIS A 107 26.63 -13.33 -6.32
CA HIS A 107 25.92 -12.52 -7.31
C HIS A 107 24.83 -13.32 -8.05
N LEU A 108 23.62 -12.76 -8.17
CA LEU A 108 22.52 -13.45 -8.84
C LEU A 108 22.46 -13.09 -10.33
N SER A 109 22.84 -14.03 -11.21
CA SER A 109 22.86 -13.81 -12.66
C SER A 109 21.45 -13.79 -13.28
N VAL A 110 21.34 -13.31 -14.52
CA VAL A 110 20.07 -13.32 -15.27
C VAL A 110 19.57 -14.75 -15.51
N GLU A 111 20.49 -15.70 -15.66
CA GLU A 111 20.20 -17.12 -15.78
C GLU A 111 19.62 -17.68 -14.48
N ASP A 112 20.22 -17.36 -13.32
CA ASP A 112 19.71 -17.79 -12.01
C ASP A 112 18.31 -17.23 -11.74
N GLN A 113 18.06 -15.98 -12.14
CA GLN A 113 16.74 -15.36 -12.01
C GLN A 113 15.68 -16.08 -12.84
N LYS A 114 16.01 -16.49 -14.08
CA LYS A 114 15.10 -17.28 -14.92
C LYS A 114 14.80 -18.64 -14.29
N ASP A 115 15.79 -19.27 -13.68
CA ASP A 115 15.61 -20.57 -13.01
C ASP A 115 14.69 -20.45 -11.79
N ILE A 116 14.85 -19.40 -10.98
CA ILE A 116 13.94 -19.11 -9.85
C ILE A 116 12.50 -18.88 -10.35
N ILE A 117 12.31 -18.10 -11.42
CA ILE A 117 10.98 -17.85 -12.01
C ILE A 117 10.36 -19.14 -12.54
N ASN A 118 11.15 -19.98 -13.22
CA ASN A 118 10.66 -21.25 -13.78
C ASN A 118 10.18 -22.20 -12.68
N GLU A 119 10.89 -22.30 -11.56
CA GLU A 119 10.45 -23.12 -10.42
C GLU A 119 9.18 -22.57 -9.76
N LEU A 120 9.05 -21.25 -9.65
CA LEU A 120 7.82 -20.60 -9.14
C LEU A 120 6.62 -20.85 -10.06
N GLN A 121 6.79 -20.77 -11.38
CA GLN A 121 5.73 -21.03 -12.35
C GLN A 121 5.18 -22.45 -12.21
N LYS A 122 6.05 -23.46 -12.02
CA LYS A 122 5.64 -24.85 -11.81
C LYS A 122 4.72 -25.01 -10.58
N ILE A 123 5.01 -24.29 -9.50
CA ILE A 123 4.19 -24.31 -8.29
C ILE A 123 2.82 -23.66 -8.54
N LEU A 124 2.79 -22.51 -9.21
CA LEU A 124 1.54 -21.82 -9.54
C LEU A 124 0.66 -22.64 -10.49
N GLU A 125 1.25 -23.33 -11.47
CA GLU A 125 0.53 -24.24 -12.35
C GLU A 125 -0.03 -25.45 -11.60
N ALA A 126 0.73 -26.01 -10.64
CA ALA A 126 0.27 -27.10 -9.79
C ALA A 126 -0.90 -26.67 -8.89
N GLU A 127 -0.87 -25.43 -8.38
CA GLU A 127 -1.95 -24.82 -7.62
C GLU A 127 -3.21 -24.61 -8.46
N ARG A 128 -3.04 -24.04 -9.66
CA ARG A 128 -4.13 -23.87 -10.63
C ARG A 128 -4.79 -25.21 -10.98
N LYS A 129 -3.97 -26.22 -11.27
CA LYS A 129 -4.44 -27.56 -11.60
C LYS A 129 -5.18 -28.20 -10.42
N GLY A 130 -4.68 -28.02 -9.20
CA GLY A 130 -5.39 -28.45 -8.00
C GLY A 130 -6.79 -27.87 -7.95
N ILE A 131 -6.93 -26.54 -8.03
CA ILE A 131 -8.21 -25.84 -7.95
C ILE A 131 -9.18 -26.35 -9.03
N LEU A 132 -8.71 -26.48 -10.28
CA LEU A 132 -9.48 -27.03 -11.40
C LEU A 132 -9.98 -28.45 -11.15
N ASP A 133 -9.12 -29.29 -10.56
CA ASP A 133 -9.41 -30.67 -10.24
C ASP A 133 -10.20 -30.83 -8.92
N LEU A 134 -10.62 -29.71 -8.31
CA LEU A 134 -11.26 -29.65 -6.99
C LEU A 134 -10.42 -30.39 -5.93
N LYS A 135 -9.12 -30.10 -5.91
CA LYS A 135 -8.13 -30.58 -4.92
C LYS A 135 -7.22 -29.41 -4.51
N PRO A 136 -6.70 -29.37 -3.28
CA PRO A 136 -5.71 -28.35 -2.96
C PRO A 136 -4.41 -28.62 -3.74
N GLY A 137 -3.75 -27.56 -4.22
CA GLY A 137 -2.39 -27.64 -4.71
C GLY A 137 -1.36 -27.85 -3.60
N PRO A 138 -0.06 -27.93 -3.91
CA PRO A 138 1.00 -28.23 -2.94
C PRO A 138 1.07 -27.25 -1.75
N VAL A 139 1.07 -25.94 -1.99
CA VAL A 139 1.04 -24.86 -0.99
C VAL A 139 -0.25 -24.89 -0.19
N ALA A 140 -1.39 -24.96 -0.88
CA ALA A 140 -2.67 -25.05 -0.21
C ALA A 140 -2.69 -26.26 0.73
N THR A 141 -2.26 -27.43 0.24
CA THR A 141 -2.16 -28.66 1.02
C THR A 141 -1.25 -28.51 2.23
N ALA A 142 -0.09 -27.86 2.09
CA ALA A 142 0.84 -27.64 3.17
C ALA A 142 0.23 -26.75 4.28
N ILE A 143 -0.35 -25.61 3.90
CA ILE A 143 -1.04 -24.70 4.84
C ILE A 143 -2.23 -25.42 5.51
N TYR A 144 -3.01 -26.23 4.76
CA TYR A 144 -4.11 -27.02 5.32
C TYR A 144 -3.64 -28.10 6.29
N SER A 145 -2.53 -28.77 5.98
CA SER A 145 -1.96 -29.80 6.85
C SER A 145 -1.49 -29.25 8.20
N VAL A 146 -0.98 -28.02 8.22
CA VAL A 146 -0.54 -27.32 9.45
C VAL A 146 -1.73 -26.77 10.23
N SER A 147 -2.79 -26.32 9.55
CA SER A 147 -3.98 -25.72 10.18
C SER A 147 -5.04 -26.73 10.65
N GLY A 148 -4.82 -28.05 10.51
CA GLY A 148 -5.70 -29.07 11.10
C GLY A 148 -7.13 -29.15 10.51
N PHE A 149 -7.35 -28.62 9.30
CA PHE A 149 -8.66 -28.60 8.64
C PHE A 149 -8.98 -29.93 7.92
N ASP A 150 -10.25 -30.38 8.01
CA ASP A 150 -10.76 -31.52 7.22
C ASP A 150 -10.89 -31.12 5.73
N MET A 151 -10.31 -31.94 4.83
CA MET A 151 -10.36 -31.80 3.38
C MET A 151 -11.80 -31.65 2.84
N LYS A 152 -12.77 -32.30 3.50
CA LYS A 152 -14.19 -32.17 3.16
C LYS A 152 -14.74 -30.77 3.47
N GLY A 153 -14.20 -30.12 4.49
CA GLY A 153 -14.49 -28.74 4.87
C GLY A 153 -13.93 -27.72 3.86
N PHE A 154 -12.71 -27.93 3.37
CA PHE A 154 -12.10 -27.13 2.31
C PHE A 154 -12.95 -27.14 1.04
N LEU A 155 -13.28 -28.34 0.53
CA LEU A 155 -14.08 -28.47 -0.68
C LEU A 155 -15.45 -27.81 -0.52
N SER A 156 -16.09 -27.94 0.65
CA SER A 156 -17.35 -27.29 0.98
C SER A 156 -17.24 -25.75 1.04
N ALA A 157 -16.12 -25.18 1.49
CA ALA A 157 -15.91 -23.74 1.55
C ALA A 157 -15.63 -23.17 0.15
N VAL A 158 -14.81 -23.85 -0.65
CA VAL A 158 -14.57 -23.51 -2.07
C VAL A 158 -15.87 -23.59 -2.86
N THR A 159 -16.68 -24.64 -2.70
CA THR A 159 -17.99 -24.73 -3.40
C THR A 159 -19.03 -23.74 -2.89
N ALA A 160 -18.97 -23.30 -1.63
CA ALA A 160 -19.87 -22.30 -1.08
C ALA A 160 -19.53 -20.90 -1.59
N LYS A 161 -18.25 -20.52 -1.57
CA LYS A 161 -17.75 -19.23 -2.06
C LYS A 161 -17.97 -19.08 -3.58
N VAL A 162 -17.72 -20.16 -4.35
CA VAL A 162 -18.03 -20.22 -5.79
C VAL A 162 -19.54 -20.15 -6.07
N ARG A 163 -20.42 -20.58 -5.13
CA ARG A 163 -21.89 -20.50 -5.32
C ARG A 163 -22.50 -19.17 -4.90
N GLU A 164 -22.00 -18.53 -3.84
CA GLU A 164 -22.46 -17.21 -3.39
C GLU A 164 -22.08 -16.12 -4.40
N GLU A 165 -20.90 -16.18 -4.99
CA GLU A 165 -20.43 -15.19 -5.96
C GLU A 165 -21.09 -15.29 -7.35
N ILE A 166 -21.79 -16.40 -7.66
CA ILE A 166 -22.58 -16.56 -8.90
C ILE A 166 -24.02 -16.03 -8.74
N ALA A 167 -24.50 -15.81 -7.51
CA ALA A 167 -25.89 -15.42 -7.25
C ALA A 167 -26.10 -13.90 -7.03
N GLU A 168 -25.07 -13.14 -6.66
CA GLU A 168 -25.16 -11.70 -6.39
C GLU A 168 -24.12 -10.90 -7.20
N ALA A 169 -24.28 -10.88 -8.53
CA ALA A 169 -23.64 -9.87 -9.36
C ALA A 169 -24.44 -8.56 -9.24
N PHE A 170 -24.10 -7.65 -8.31
CA PHE A 170 -24.28 -6.18 -8.37
C PHE A 170 -24.04 -5.51 -6.98
N ILE A 171 -22.79 -5.46 -6.48
CA ILE A 171 -22.32 -4.44 -5.51
C ILE A 171 -20.86 -4.07 -5.81
N PRO A 172 -20.47 -2.78 -5.92
CA PRO A 172 -19.11 -2.34 -6.22
C PRO A 172 -18.23 -2.23 -4.95
N GLY A 173 -16.99 -2.74 -5.01
CA GLY A 173 -15.97 -2.52 -3.96
C GLY A 173 -15.07 -3.70 -3.60
N LEU A 174 -15.34 -4.90 -4.14
CA LEU A 174 -14.55 -6.12 -3.86
C LEU A 174 -14.13 -6.83 -5.16
N GLY A 175 -13.41 -6.13 -6.03
CA GLY A 175 -13.03 -6.58 -7.37
C GLY A 175 -11.79 -7.50 -7.48
N VAL A 176 -11.41 -8.23 -6.43
CA VAL A 176 -10.19 -9.07 -6.45
C VAL A 176 -10.50 -10.57 -6.36
N ILE A 177 -11.66 -10.96 -5.83
CA ILE A 177 -11.99 -12.39 -5.65
C ILE A 177 -12.74 -12.96 -6.88
N LEU A 178 -13.34 -12.12 -7.73
CA LEU A 178 -14.13 -12.53 -8.90
C LEU A 178 -13.43 -12.42 -10.26
N LYS A 179 -12.09 -12.55 -10.30
CA LYS A 179 -11.36 -13.01 -11.50
C LYS A 179 -11.02 -14.51 -11.44
N VAL A 180 -11.66 -15.25 -10.55
CA VAL A 180 -11.30 -16.67 -10.33
C VAL A 180 -11.85 -17.59 -11.45
N TYR A 181 -12.81 -17.18 -12.30
CA TYR A 181 -13.47 -18.14 -13.23
C TYR A 181 -13.79 -17.74 -14.68
N ASP A 182 -13.72 -16.47 -15.13
CA ASP A 182 -14.00 -16.15 -16.55
C ASP A 182 -12.94 -16.71 -17.54
N PHE A 183 -11.85 -17.30 -17.04
CA PHE A 183 -10.88 -18.06 -17.82
C PHE A 183 -10.95 -19.59 -17.61
N LEU A 184 -12.06 -20.17 -17.15
CA LEU A 184 -12.14 -21.64 -17.22
C LEU A 184 -12.41 -22.22 -18.61
N ALA A 185 -12.68 -21.40 -19.63
CA ALA A 185 -12.94 -21.93 -20.97
C ALA A 185 -12.50 -21.09 -22.19
N THR A 186 -11.99 -19.86 -22.07
CA THR A 186 -11.82 -19.03 -23.28
C THR A 186 -10.59 -18.11 -23.32
N VAL A 187 -9.72 -18.43 -24.30
CA VAL A 187 -8.69 -17.59 -24.94
C VAL A 187 -7.32 -17.48 -24.26
N SER A 188 -6.43 -18.36 -24.70
CA SER A 188 -4.97 -18.21 -24.68
C SER A 188 -4.51 -16.76 -24.87
N ASN A 189 -4.14 -16.08 -23.78
CA ASN A 189 -3.04 -15.13 -23.68
C ASN A 189 -2.86 -14.80 -22.19
N GLY A 190 -1.74 -15.26 -21.64
CA GLY A 190 -1.44 -15.23 -20.21
C GLY A 190 -1.49 -13.82 -19.65
N ILE A 191 -2.21 -13.66 -18.54
CA ILE A 191 -2.06 -12.51 -17.65
C ILE A 191 -0.59 -12.50 -17.19
N ASN A 192 0.06 -11.35 -17.39
CA ASN A 192 1.48 -11.07 -17.23
C ASN A 192 1.98 -11.09 -15.78
N LEU A 193 1.67 -12.15 -15.03
CA LEU A 193 2.34 -12.46 -13.77
C LEU A 193 3.85 -12.57 -14.03
N ALA A 194 4.23 -13.24 -15.12
CA ALA A 194 5.62 -13.38 -15.56
C ALA A 194 6.31 -12.02 -15.79
N GLU A 195 5.62 -10.99 -16.30
CA GLU A 195 6.20 -9.64 -16.43
C GLU A 195 6.30 -8.92 -15.08
N ALA A 196 5.32 -9.03 -14.17
CA ALA A 196 5.45 -8.43 -12.83
C ALA A 196 6.63 -9.03 -12.03
N TRP A 197 6.90 -10.32 -12.23
CA TRP A 197 8.08 -10.99 -11.69
C TRP A 197 9.34 -10.55 -12.45
N TYR A 198 9.33 -10.58 -13.77
CA TYR A 198 10.45 -10.15 -14.60
C TYR A 198 10.83 -8.67 -14.35
N ASP A 199 9.87 -7.80 -14.06
CA ASP A 199 10.08 -6.41 -13.67
C ASP A 199 10.70 -6.32 -12.27
N LEU A 200 10.24 -7.12 -11.28
CA LEU A 200 10.90 -7.24 -9.98
C LEU A 200 12.38 -7.64 -10.09
N PHE A 201 12.72 -8.48 -11.07
CA PHE A 201 14.07 -8.98 -11.34
C PHE A 201 14.92 -8.02 -12.22
N ASN A 202 14.30 -7.24 -13.14
CA ASN A 202 15.00 -6.32 -14.07
C ASN A 202 15.06 -4.85 -13.62
N LEU A 203 14.52 -4.50 -12.46
CA LEU A 203 14.72 -3.18 -11.87
C LEU A 203 16.21 -2.94 -11.63
N ASN A 204 16.83 -2.09 -12.45
CA ASN A 204 18.25 -1.77 -12.37
C ASN A 204 18.52 -0.95 -11.11
N THR A 205 18.82 -1.64 -10.01
CA THR A 205 18.83 -1.07 -8.66
C THR A 205 20.06 -1.54 -7.92
N LYS A 206 20.72 -0.56 -7.28
CA LYS A 206 21.92 -0.73 -6.48
C LYS A 206 21.46 -0.91 -5.04
N TYR A 207 21.78 -2.04 -4.42
CA TYR A 207 21.47 -2.26 -3.01
C TYR A 207 22.33 -1.37 -2.11
N GLU A 208 21.78 -0.23 -1.69
CA GLU A 208 22.31 0.53 -0.56
C GLU A 208 21.48 0.18 0.67
N PHE A 209 22.01 -0.70 1.51
CA PHE A 209 21.42 -0.98 2.82
C PHE A 209 22.05 -0.07 3.85
N ARG A 210 21.21 0.65 4.60
CA ARG A 210 21.63 1.28 5.83
C ARG A 210 21.15 0.44 6.98
N ILE A 211 22.06 -0.33 7.57
CA ILE A 211 21.79 -1.04 8.82
C ILE A 211 22.02 -0.03 9.94
N ASN A 212 20.93 0.49 10.48
CA ASN A 212 20.96 1.37 11.63
C ASN A 212 20.90 0.51 12.90
N TRP A 213 22.03 0.45 13.60
CA TRP A 213 22.16 -0.22 14.89
C TRP A 213 21.93 0.76 16.05
N GLY A 214 21.56 0.20 17.19
CA GLY A 214 21.50 0.89 18.47
C GLY A 214 20.13 1.51 18.78
N LEU A 215 20.03 2.07 19.98
CA LEU A 215 18.85 2.75 20.46
C LEU A 215 18.66 4.10 19.75
N LYS A 216 17.53 4.28 19.05
CA LYS A 216 17.16 5.54 18.38
C LYS A 216 15.68 5.84 18.50
N LEU A 217 15.34 7.11 18.72
CA LEU A 217 13.97 7.63 18.64
C LEU A 217 13.80 8.30 17.27
N LEU A 218 12.78 7.90 16.51
CA LEU A 218 12.55 8.35 15.13
C LEU A 218 11.33 9.26 15.01
N GLU A 219 10.22 8.88 15.62
CA GLU A 219 8.97 9.66 15.59
C GLU A 219 8.32 9.63 16.98
N MET A 220 7.66 10.73 17.35
CA MET A 220 6.77 10.78 18.51
C MET A 220 5.41 11.33 18.10
N SER A 221 4.33 10.69 18.53
CA SER A 221 2.97 11.14 18.29
C SER A 221 2.10 10.92 19.53
N PRO A 222 1.20 11.87 19.89
CA PRO A 222 1.03 13.16 19.25
C PRO A 222 2.16 14.15 19.59
N ALA A 223 2.45 15.07 18.67
CA ALA A 223 3.51 16.07 18.82
C ALA A 223 3.16 17.20 19.80
N VAL A 224 1.87 17.56 19.87
CA VAL A 224 1.32 18.58 20.77
C VAL A 224 0.42 17.89 21.78
N LEU A 225 0.60 18.19 23.07
CA LEU A 225 -0.16 17.62 24.17
C LEU A 225 -0.97 18.71 24.90
N SER A 226 -2.11 18.32 25.47
CA SER A 226 -2.87 19.22 26.33
C SER A 226 -2.14 19.39 27.66
N ASN A 227 -1.99 20.63 28.14
CA ASN A 227 -1.44 20.91 29.47
C ASN A 227 -2.36 20.54 30.66
N LYS A 228 -3.42 19.77 30.43
CA LYS A 228 -4.31 19.28 31.48
C LYS A 228 -3.59 18.24 32.35
N PRO A 229 -3.80 18.23 33.67
CA PRO A 229 -3.16 17.28 34.59
C PRO A 229 -3.80 15.90 34.49
N GLN A 230 -3.52 15.20 33.39
CA GLN A 230 -4.04 13.87 33.09
C GLN A 230 -2.92 12.99 32.54
N MET A 231 -3.00 11.69 32.81
CA MET A 231 -2.08 10.72 32.24
C MET A 231 -2.30 10.68 30.72
N THR A 232 -1.23 10.90 29.96
CA THR A 232 -1.33 11.08 28.51
C THR A 232 -0.47 10.05 27.81
N PRO A 233 -1.04 9.21 26.92
CA PRO A 233 -0.26 8.29 26.11
C PRO A 233 0.53 9.05 25.05
N ILE A 234 1.75 8.61 24.81
CA ILE A 234 2.52 8.96 23.63
C ILE A 234 3.00 7.68 22.94
N GLU A 235 2.93 7.67 21.64
CA GLU A 235 3.51 6.66 20.77
C GLU A 235 4.87 7.12 20.29
N ILE A 236 5.85 6.24 20.40
CA ILE A 236 7.23 6.50 20.01
C ILE A 236 7.63 5.43 19.01
N LYS A 237 8.00 5.84 17.80
CA LYS A 237 8.63 4.96 16.82
C LYS A 237 10.13 5.06 16.93
N GLY A 238 10.82 3.93 16.89
CA GLY A 238 12.24 3.87 17.17
C GLY A 238 12.92 2.59 16.76
N ILE A 239 14.22 2.53 17.03
CA ILE A 239 15.10 1.39 16.76
C ILE A 239 15.69 0.95 18.11
N GLY A 240 15.81 -0.35 18.32
CA GLY A 240 16.42 -0.90 19.54
C GLY A 240 15.58 -0.71 20.80
N ILE A 241 14.27 -0.42 20.65
CA ILE A 241 13.33 -0.15 21.75
C ILE A 241 12.67 -1.43 22.31
N CYS A 242 13.02 -2.63 21.84
CA CYS A 242 12.56 -3.86 22.50
C CYS A 242 13.11 -3.93 23.94
N PRO A 243 12.32 -4.45 24.90
CA PRO A 243 12.87 -4.94 26.15
C PRO A 243 13.95 -5.99 25.90
N ARG A 244 15.04 -5.95 26.67
CA ARG A 244 16.21 -6.83 26.50
C ARG A 244 16.22 -7.91 27.57
N PRO A 245 16.51 -9.18 27.27
CA PRO A 245 16.65 -10.17 28.35
C PRO A 245 17.89 -9.86 29.19
N ASN A 246 17.76 -9.94 30.52
CA ASN A 246 18.90 -9.99 31.43
C ASN A 246 19.55 -11.40 31.41
N LEU A 247 20.58 -11.60 32.24
CA LEU A 247 21.28 -12.90 32.35
C LEU A 247 20.40 -14.09 32.79
N LEU A 248 19.19 -13.83 33.28
CA LEU A 248 18.19 -14.79 33.75
C LEU A 248 16.96 -14.84 32.82
N ASP A 249 17.05 -14.26 31.62
CA ASP A 249 15.97 -14.12 30.64
C ASP A 249 14.78 -13.25 31.10
N ASP A 250 14.90 -12.50 32.20
CA ASP A 250 13.88 -11.52 32.57
C ASP A 250 13.98 -10.26 31.68
N PRO A 251 12.85 -9.66 31.26
CA PRO A 251 12.88 -8.46 30.44
C PRO A 251 13.38 -7.24 31.21
N ILE A 252 14.40 -6.60 30.67
CA ILE A 252 14.90 -5.26 31.03
C ILE A 252 14.17 -4.25 30.16
N TYR A 253 13.50 -3.31 30.81
CA TYR A 253 12.84 -2.17 30.18
C TYR A 253 13.72 -0.92 30.27
N PRO A 254 13.49 0.09 29.40
CA PRO A 254 14.26 1.32 29.51
C PRO A 254 13.81 2.14 30.71
N ILE A 255 14.72 2.95 31.24
CA ILE A 255 14.37 4.09 32.06
C ILE A 255 14.08 5.25 31.11
N ILE A 256 12.95 5.93 31.32
CA ILE A 256 12.51 7.03 30.45
C ILE A 256 12.58 8.33 31.22
N TYR A 257 13.26 9.32 30.66
CA TYR A 257 13.31 10.68 31.19
C TYR A 257 12.48 11.61 30.31
N PHE A 258 11.63 12.40 30.96
CA PHE A 258 10.98 13.56 30.36
C PHE A 258 11.60 14.79 30.98
N LYS A 259 12.09 15.71 30.15
CA LYS A 259 12.76 16.93 30.63
C LYS A 259 12.24 18.16 29.90
N ASP A 260 11.63 19.07 30.63
CA ASP A 260 11.21 20.35 30.09
C ASP A 260 12.41 21.31 30.01
N LYS A 261 12.72 21.74 28.78
CA LYS A 261 13.81 22.67 28.50
C LYS A 261 13.51 24.08 28.97
N LEU A 262 12.23 24.45 29.08
CA LEU A 262 11.83 25.80 29.48
C LEU A 262 11.94 25.99 30.99
N THR A 263 11.41 25.04 31.76
CA THR A 263 11.35 25.13 33.22
C THR A 263 12.52 24.45 33.92
N GLY A 264 13.16 23.48 33.26
CA GLY A 264 14.16 22.62 33.86
C GLY A 264 13.60 21.46 34.68
N GLU A 265 12.27 21.34 34.78
CA GLU A 265 11.59 20.24 35.45
C GLU A 265 11.84 18.92 34.70
N ASP A 266 12.02 17.83 35.44
CA ASP A 266 12.15 16.50 34.88
C ASP A 266 11.35 15.45 35.67
N VAL A 267 11.04 14.34 35.00
CA VAL A 267 10.52 13.13 35.64
C VAL A 267 11.18 11.90 35.05
N THR A 268 11.48 10.95 35.93
CA THR A 268 12.01 9.64 35.57
C THR A 268 10.91 8.60 35.70
N LEU A 269 10.66 7.83 34.64
CA LEU A 269 9.79 6.67 34.66
C LEU A 269 10.62 5.39 34.68
N GLU A 270 10.53 4.69 35.79
CA GLU A 270 11.01 3.31 35.91
C GLU A 270 9.90 2.36 35.47
N ILE A 271 10.05 1.78 34.28
CA ILE A 271 9.10 0.80 33.75
C ILE A 271 9.21 -0.50 34.54
N LYS A 272 8.09 -0.91 35.14
CA LYS A 272 7.99 -2.18 35.89
C LYS A 272 7.06 -3.18 35.21
N ASN A 273 6.16 -2.70 34.36
CA ASN A 273 5.19 -3.50 33.61
C ASN A 273 4.41 -4.48 34.51
N ARG A 274 3.96 -4.02 35.69
CA ARG A 274 3.27 -4.82 36.72
C ARG A 274 1.74 -4.71 36.67
N GLY A 275 1.20 -4.33 35.51
CA GLY A 275 -0.24 -4.17 35.27
C GLY A 275 -0.81 -2.79 35.64
N SER A 276 0.03 -1.83 36.03
CA SER A 276 -0.37 -0.41 36.13
C SER A 276 -0.08 0.30 34.80
N LEU A 277 -0.88 1.30 34.44
CA LEU A 277 -0.73 2.01 33.15
C LEU A 277 0.44 3.00 33.16
N ASP A 278 0.73 3.62 34.31
CA ASP A 278 1.78 4.61 34.53
C ASP A 278 3.21 4.05 34.46
N ASP A 279 3.39 2.74 34.62
CA ASP A 279 4.65 2.02 34.45
C ASP A 279 4.62 0.98 33.32
N SER A 280 3.68 1.14 32.38
CA SER A 280 3.49 0.25 31.23
C SER A 280 4.38 0.61 30.04
N TYR A 281 4.79 -0.41 29.31
CA TYR A 281 5.63 -0.29 28.12
C TYR A 281 5.16 -1.31 27.07
N VAL A 282 4.31 -0.83 26.16
CA VAL A 282 3.61 -1.71 25.21
C VAL A 282 4.22 -1.55 23.83
N THR A 283 5.04 -2.53 23.44
CA THR A 283 5.66 -2.57 22.11
C THR A 283 4.73 -3.13 21.05
N ARG A 284 4.76 -2.56 19.85
CA ARG A 284 4.03 -3.01 18.66
C ARG A 284 4.98 -3.12 17.46
N ASN A 285 4.49 -3.67 16.35
CA ASN A 285 5.19 -3.74 15.07
C ASN A 285 6.63 -4.30 15.18
N ASN A 286 6.79 -5.42 15.87
CA ASN A 286 8.11 -6.03 16.13
C ASN A 286 9.10 -5.08 16.84
N CYS A 287 8.60 -4.31 17.82
CA CYS A 287 9.35 -3.30 18.58
C CYS A 287 9.93 -2.15 17.75
N THR A 288 9.29 -1.76 16.67
CA THR A 288 9.58 -0.46 16.04
C THR A 288 8.71 0.65 16.60
N GLU A 289 7.72 0.31 17.42
CA GLU A 289 6.79 1.24 18.05
C GLU A 289 6.56 0.86 19.51
N VAL A 290 6.42 1.86 20.38
CA VAL A 290 6.05 1.67 21.77
C VAL A 290 5.07 2.75 22.22
N THR A 291 4.11 2.37 23.06
CA THR A 291 3.29 3.32 23.81
C THR A 291 3.78 3.43 25.24
N VAL A 292 4.02 4.66 25.68
CA VAL A 292 4.40 5.03 27.04
C VAL A 292 3.48 6.15 27.55
N PHE A 293 3.38 6.30 28.87
CA PHE A 293 2.43 7.26 29.47
C PHE A 293 3.17 8.33 30.25
N ILE A 294 2.89 9.59 29.94
CA ILE A 294 3.39 10.72 30.73
C ILE A 294 2.52 10.84 32.00
N PRO A 295 3.09 10.84 33.21
CA PRO A 295 2.32 10.93 34.44
C PRO A 295 1.56 12.25 34.56
N ALA A 296 0.35 12.19 35.10
CA ALA A 296 -0.47 13.37 35.38
C ALA A 296 0.25 14.40 36.28
N SER A 297 1.11 13.94 37.19
CA SER A 297 1.90 14.79 38.08
C SER A 297 2.94 15.63 37.32
N PHE A 298 3.54 15.08 36.27
CA PHE A 298 4.47 15.83 35.42
C PHE A 298 3.72 16.76 34.47
N MET A 299 2.61 16.28 33.89
CA MET A 299 1.72 17.10 33.06
C MET A 299 1.23 18.35 33.79
N ALA A 300 0.96 18.26 35.10
CA ALA A 300 0.54 19.38 35.93
C ALA A 300 1.60 20.51 36.06
N LEU A 301 2.87 20.24 35.73
CA LEU A 301 3.96 21.21 35.77
C LEU A 301 4.18 21.91 34.43
N MET A 302 3.60 21.38 33.35
CA MET A 302 3.84 21.87 31.99
C MET A 302 3.14 23.21 31.76
N LYS A 303 3.85 24.13 31.13
CA LYS A 303 3.34 25.46 30.76
C LYS A 303 3.03 25.50 29.28
N LEU A 304 2.28 26.52 28.85
CA LEU A 304 2.17 26.84 27.44
C LEU A 304 3.59 27.03 26.87
N ASP A 305 3.86 26.44 25.71
CA ASP A 305 5.16 26.45 25.03
C ASP A 305 6.29 25.69 25.75
N SER A 306 6.00 24.89 26.80
CA SER A 306 6.98 23.92 27.32
C SER A 306 7.50 23.03 26.19
N GLN A 307 8.79 22.72 26.22
CA GLN A 307 9.47 21.89 25.22
C GLN A 307 10.09 20.71 25.95
N VAL A 308 9.41 19.56 25.92
CA VAL A 308 9.85 18.36 26.63
C VAL A 308 10.62 17.45 25.69
N THR A 309 11.86 17.14 26.07
CA THR A 309 12.62 16.06 25.44
C THR A 309 12.26 14.73 26.08
N VAL A 310 12.35 13.67 25.27
CA VAL A 310 12.20 12.29 25.72
C VAL A 310 13.52 11.57 25.56
N GLU A 311 13.98 10.90 26.62
CA GLU A 311 15.22 10.14 26.61
C GLU A 311 14.98 8.72 27.11
N PHE A 312 15.40 7.74 26.33
CA PHE A 312 15.40 6.33 26.70
C PHE A 312 16.82 5.93 27.10
N VAL A 313 16.94 5.24 28.23
CA VAL A 313 18.20 4.68 28.71
C VAL A 313 18.03 3.17 28.89
N PHE A 314 18.78 2.39 28.12
CA PHE A 314 18.93 0.95 28.29
C PHE A 314 20.37 0.66 28.69
N GLU A 315 20.60 0.38 29.97
CA GLU A 315 21.94 0.12 30.52
C GLU A 315 22.94 1.24 30.14
N ASP A 316 23.80 1.02 29.14
CA ASP A 316 24.82 1.95 28.63
C ASP A 316 24.43 2.69 27.34
N GLU A 317 23.29 2.35 26.73
CA GLU A 317 22.78 3.02 25.52
C GLU A 317 21.74 4.10 25.87
N VAL A 318 21.89 5.27 25.24
CA VAL A 318 21.01 6.43 25.43
C VAL A 318 20.48 6.91 24.09
N ALA A 319 19.18 7.17 24.03
CA ALA A 319 18.53 7.78 22.88
C ALA A 319 17.68 8.95 23.32
N ASN A 320 18.01 10.13 22.83
CA ASN A 320 17.37 11.38 23.23
C ASN A 320 16.78 12.08 22.02
N SER A 321 15.51 12.49 22.13
CA SER A 321 14.71 13.01 21.02
C SER A 321 15.29 14.25 20.34
N GLU A 322 15.93 15.14 21.12
CA GLU A 322 16.57 16.36 20.62
C GLU A 322 17.87 16.00 19.88
N THR A 323 18.76 15.24 20.53
CA THR A 323 20.08 14.92 19.95
C THR A 323 19.98 14.06 18.69
N GLN A 324 18.92 13.28 18.55
CA GLN A 324 18.71 12.38 17.43
C GLN A 324 17.80 12.96 16.33
N ASN A 325 17.30 14.20 16.50
CA ASN A 325 16.36 14.85 15.59
C ASN A 325 15.13 13.98 15.27
N THR A 326 14.54 13.41 16.32
CA THR A 326 13.25 12.71 16.24
C THR A 326 12.19 13.62 15.64
N SER A 327 11.17 13.11 14.96
CA SER A 327 10.07 13.93 14.45
C SER A 327 8.85 13.83 15.38
N PRO A 328 8.50 14.86 16.18
CA PRO A 328 9.24 16.09 16.45
C PRO A 328 10.38 15.90 17.47
N ASN A 329 11.32 16.88 17.54
CA ASN A 329 12.45 16.81 18.47
C ASN A 329 12.01 16.97 19.94
N TYR A 330 10.87 17.62 20.16
CA TYR A 330 10.27 17.91 21.46
C TYR A 330 8.77 17.71 21.39
N LEU A 331 8.20 17.29 22.52
CA LEU A 331 6.76 17.39 22.76
C LEU A 331 6.47 18.83 23.21
N THR A 332 5.45 19.45 22.61
CA THR A 332 4.98 20.78 23.00
C THR A 332 3.64 20.71 23.70
N PHE A 333 3.33 21.75 24.48
CA PHE A 333 2.13 21.78 25.32
C PHE A 333 1.27 22.98 24.96
N GLY A 334 0.01 22.70 24.69
CA GLY A 334 -0.98 23.67 24.27
C GLY A 334 -2.23 23.63 25.12
N ASP A 335 -3.04 24.66 24.96
CA ASP A 335 -4.43 24.71 25.38
C ASP A 335 -5.35 25.02 24.17
N GLY A 336 -6.65 24.79 24.34
CA GLY A 336 -7.62 25.02 23.27
C GLY A 336 -7.48 24.03 22.10
N LEU A 337 -7.68 24.54 20.88
CA LEU A 337 -7.71 23.79 19.62
C LEU A 337 -6.43 24.07 18.83
N MET A 338 -5.65 23.03 18.53
CA MET A 338 -4.41 23.15 17.76
C MET A 338 -4.25 21.95 16.83
N ILE A 339 -3.66 22.16 15.66
CA ILE A 339 -3.30 21.10 14.71
C ILE A 339 -1.78 20.92 14.76
N SER A 340 -1.33 19.70 14.99
CA SER A 340 0.10 19.38 15.03
C SER A 340 0.60 18.73 13.75
N LYS A 341 -0.22 17.90 13.10
CA LYS A 341 0.20 17.15 11.91
C LYS A 341 -1.01 16.79 11.04
N VAL A 342 -0.79 16.72 9.74
CA VAL A 342 -1.73 16.16 8.77
C VAL A 342 -1.02 15.03 8.03
N SER A 343 -1.64 13.86 7.94
CA SER A 343 -1.02 12.69 7.33
C SER A 343 -2.04 11.83 6.55
N PRO A 344 -1.74 11.41 5.31
CA PRO A 344 -0.60 11.83 4.50
C PRO A 344 -0.70 13.32 4.10
N ASN A 345 0.47 13.96 3.90
CA ASN A 345 0.62 15.29 3.33
C ASN A 345 1.96 15.32 2.58
N PRO A 346 1.99 15.34 1.23
CA PRO A 346 0.87 15.58 0.32
C PRO A 346 -0.19 14.47 0.30
N THR A 347 -1.40 14.81 -0.15
CA THR A 347 -2.56 13.91 -0.26
C THR A 347 -3.29 14.08 -1.59
N PHE A 348 -4.39 13.37 -1.79
CA PHE A 348 -5.24 13.45 -2.97
C PHE A 348 -6.69 13.78 -2.60
N ILE A 349 -7.46 14.22 -3.59
CA ILE A 349 -8.91 14.33 -3.43
C ILE A 349 -9.51 12.95 -3.11
N ASP A 350 -10.55 12.94 -2.28
CA ASP A 350 -11.25 11.74 -1.81
C ASP A 350 -10.40 10.80 -0.95
N ALA A 351 -9.11 11.10 -0.74
CA ALA A 351 -8.27 10.38 0.19
C ALA A 351 -8.76 10.58 1.63
N VAL A 352 -8.52 9.56 2.45
CA VAL A 352 -8.69 9.66 3.90
C VAL A 352 -7.37 10.13 4.50
N ILE A 353 -7.44 11.19 5.29
CA ILE A 353 -6.30 11.74 6.02
C ILE A 353 -6.61 11.78 7.52
N ASP A 354 -5.57 11.67 8.32
CA ASP A 354 -5.59 11.93 9.75
C ASP A 354 -5.03 13.32 10.05
N ILE A 355 -5.75 14.06 10.89
CA ILE A 355 -5.34 15.35 11.45
C ILE A 355 -5.08 15.11 12.93
N GLU A 356 -3.81 15.17 13.33
CA GLU A 356 -3.38 15.05 14.72
C GLU A 356 -3.32 16.46 15.36
N GLY A 357 -3.65 16.55 16.65
CA GLY A 357 -3.69 17.81 17.37
C GLY A 357 -4.25 17.68 18.79
N ILE A 358 -4.78 18.79 19.32
CA ILE A 358 -5.50 18.84 20.60
C ILE A 358 -6.76 19.68 20.46
N GLY A 359 -7.74 19.44 21.34
CA GLY A 359 -8.96 20.26 21.44
C GLY A 359 -10.08 19.87 20.49
N PHE A 360 -9.93 18.74 19.79
CA PHE A 360 -10.99 18.15 18.98
C PHE A 360 -12.13 17.61 19.85
N SER A 361 -13.34 17.56 19.29
CA SER A 361 -14.49 16.94 19.96
C SER A 361 -14.55 15.44 19.67
N TYR A 362 -14.92 14.64 20.67
CA TYR A 362 -15.28 13.22 20.48
C TYR A 362 -16.55 13.02 19.63
N ILE A 363 -17.29 14.09 19.35
CA ILE A 363 -18.51 14.04 18.53
C ILE A 363 -18.19 14.54 17.13
N ASN A 364 -18.24 13.65 16.12
CA ASN A 364 -17.85 13.97 14.74
C ASN A 364 -18.45 15.28 14.21
N ASN A 365 -19.74 15.54 14.44
CA ASN A 365 -20.44 16.70 13.88
C ASN A 365 -20.11 18.04 14.57
N GLU A 366 -19.42 18.02 15.70
CA GLU A 366 -18.90 19.21 16.38
C GLU A 366 -17.54 19.66 15.85
N ASN A 367 -16.88 18.82 15.05
CA ASN A 367 -15.66 19.17 14.33
C ASN A 367 -16.03 19.58 12.90
N ILE A 368 -15.76 20.84 12.54
CA ILE A 368 -15.97 21.34 11.18
C ILE A 368 -14.60 21.45 10.53
N VAL A 369 -14.34 20.58 9.55
CA VAL A 369 -13.09 20.58 8.79
C VAL A 369 -13.34 21.13 7.39
N THR A 370 -12.57 22.14 6.99
CA THR A 370 -12.81 22.93 5.78
C THR A 370 -11.53 23.05 4.95
N PHE A 371 -11.66 22.74 3.66
CA PHE A 371 -10.67 22.95 2.61
C PHE A 371 -11.10 24.13 1.73
N PHE A 372 -10.28 24.51 0.75
CA PHE A 372 -10.62 25.55 -0.22
C PHE A 372 -10.60 25.01 -1.65
N ASP A 373 -11.49 25.53 -2.50
CA ASP A 373 -11.45 25.30 -3.94
C ASP A 373 -10.52 26.29 -4.67
N LYS A 374 -10.38 26.12 -5.98
CA LYS A 374 -9.56 27.02 -6.83
C LYS A 374 -10.02 28.48 -6.88
N PHE A 375 -11.21 28.78 -6.37
CA PHE A 375 -11.80 30.12 -6.29
C PHE A 375 -11.78 30.66 -4.86
N ASN A 376 -11.11 29.97 -3.93
CA ASN A 376 -11.03 30.32 -2.51
C ASN A 376 -12.37 30.24 -1.77
N ASN A 377 -13.31 29.41 -2.24
CA ASN A 377 -14.53 29.08 -1.50
C ASN A 377 -14.26 27.91 -0.54
N GLU A 378 -14.94 27.93 0.60
CA GLU A 378 -14.87 26.85 1.59
C GLU A 378 -15.57 25.58 1.07
N VAL A 379 -14.86 24.45 1.17
CA VAL A 379 -15.35 23.11 0.85
C VAL A 379 -15.24 22.25 2.10
N ARG A 380 -16.40 21.90 2.67
CA ARG A 380 -16.46 21.12 3.92
C ARG A 380 -16.09 19.66 3.68
N ALA A 381 -15.17 19.14 4.49
CA ALA A 381 -14.80 17.74 4.51
C ALA A 381 -15.78 16.89 5.32
N THR A 382 -15.80 15.58 5.03
CA THR A 382 -16.55 14.62 5.84
C THR A 382 -15.66 14.07 6.95
N VAL A 383 -16.06 14.25 8.22
CA VAL A 383 -15.39 13.66 9.38
C VAL A 383 -15.86 12.22 9.56
N ILE A 384 -14.94 11.27 9.38
CA ILE A 384 -15.18 9.82 9.46
C ILE A 384 -15.18 9.37 10.92
N SER A 385 -14.16 9.77 11.68
CA SER A 385 -14.04 9.52 13.11
C SER A 385 -13.36 10.68 13.82
N SER A 386 -13.69 10.88 15.09
CA SER A 386 -13.07 11.89 15.93
C SER A 386 -12.72 11.36 17.32
N SER A 387 -11.61 11.88 17.84
CA SER A 387 -11.16 11.77 19.22
C SER A 387 -10.64 13.14 19.66
N GLU A 388 -10.22 13.30 20.92
CA GLU A 388 -9.59 14.56 21.39
C GLU A 388 -8.26 14.90 20.70
N GLN A 389 -7.61 13.92 20.06
CA GLN A 389 -6.26 14.05 19.50
C GLN A 389 -6.16 13.79 17.99
N ILE A 390 -7.10 13.04 17.42
CA ILE A 390 -7.08 12.63 16.02
C ILE A 390 -8.46 12.83 15.41
N LEU A 391 -8.52 13.51 14.26
CA LEU A 391 -9.65 13.51 13.34
C LEU A 391 -9.27 12.75 12.07
N THR A 392 -10.09 11.77 11.70
CA THR A 392 -9.97 11.11 10.39
C THR A 392 -11.00 11.72 9.46
N VAL A 393 -10.57 12.30 8.35
CA VAL A 393 -11.44 13.04 7.42
C VAL A 393 -11.22 12.60 5.98
N LYS A 394 -12.27 12.71 5.16
CA LYS A 394 -12.18 12.54 3.70
C LYS A 394 -11.96 13.88 3.04
N VAL A 395 -10.87 14.01 2.26
CA VAL A 395 -10.58 15.21 1.46
C VAL A 395 -11.72 15.42 0.44
N PRO A 396 -12.40 16.58 0.44
CA PRO A 396 -13.59 16.75 -0.38
C PRO A 396 -13.24 16.98 -1.85
N THR A 397 -14.17 16.58 -2.73
CA THR A 397 -14.06 16.85 -4.17
C THR A 397 -13.98 18.35 -4.45
N GLY A 398 -13.05 18.76 -5.31
CA GLY A 398 -12.81 20.16 -5.67
C GLY A 398 -11.80 20.90 -4.78
N ALA A 399 -11.32 20.29 -3.69
CA ALA A 399 -10.27 20.87 -2.85
C ALA A 399 -8.94 21.05 -3.63
N VAL A 400 -8.22 22.13 -3.34
CA VAL A 400 -6.87 22.37 -3.87
C VAL A 400 -5.86 22.55 -2.73
N SER A 401 -4.57 22.52 -3.04
CA SER A 401 -3.51 22.84 -2.07
C SER A 401 -3.73 24.22 -1.47
N GLY A 402 -3.53 24.36 -0.16
CA GLY A 402 -3.77 25.60 0.55
C GLY A 402 -4.05 25.38 2.04
N ASP A 403 -4.83 26.29 2.61
CA ASP A 403 -5.21 26.22 4.02
C ASP A 403 -6.18 25.06 4.28
N LEU A 404 -5.99 24.40 5.42
CA LEU A 404 -6.89 23.44 6.03
C LEU A 404 -7.32 24.00 7.38
N LYS A 405 -8.62 24.21 7.56
CA LYS A 405 -9.19 24.74 8.81
C LYS A 405 -9.92 23.66 9.58
N VAL A 406 -9.78 23.68 10.90
CA VAL A 406 -10.59 22.91 11.84
C VAL A 406 -11.24 23.89 12.80
N ASN A 407 -12.56 23.87 12.89
CA ASN A 407 -13.32 24.62 13.88
C ASN A 407 -14.03 23.67 14.84
N VAL A 408 -13.90 23.97 16.14
CA VAL A 408 -14.60 23.26 17.22
C VAL A 408 -15.25 24.31 18.11
N LYS A 409 -16.58 24.42 18.05
CA LYS A 409 -17.34 25.51 18.67
C LYS A 409 -16.84 26.89 18.20
N GLU A 410 -16.31 27.71 19.11
CA GLU A 410 -15.78 29.06 18.82
C GLU A 410 -14.27 29.07 18.57
N LEU A 411 -13.60 27.91 18.64
CA LEU A 411 -12.16 27.79 18.42
C LEU A 411 -11.87 27.44 16.96
N GLU A 412 -10.78 27.99 16.43
CA GLU A 412 -10.27 27.73 15.08
C GLU A 412 -8.78 27.37 15.14
N ALA A 413 -8.40 26.35 14.38
CA ALA A 413 -7.02 26.03 14.07
C ALA A 413 -6.84 25.94 12.55
N VAL A 414 -5.71 26.45 12.06
CA VAL A 414 -5.39 26.49 10.63
C VAL A 414 -4.02 25.85 10.41
N THR A 415 -3.90 25.03 9.38
CA THR A 415 -2.63 24.48 8.89
C THR A 415 -2.63 24.48 7.35
N SER A 416 -1.56 24.02 6.71
CA SER A 416 -1.51 23.87 5.26
C SER A 416 -1.55 22.41 4.83
N ILE A 417 -2.11 22.17 3.64
CA ILE A 417 -2.13 20.86 3.00
C ILE A 417 -1.76 20.96 1.52
N GLU A 418 -0.98 20.00 1.05
CA GLU A 418 -0.68 19.83 -0.36
C GLU A 418 -1.58 18.75 -0.96
N ILE A 419 -2.33 19.09 -2.01
CA ILE A 419 -3.16 18.17 -2.78
C ILE A 419 -2.51 17.94 -4.13
N SER A 420 -1.95 16.75 -4.31
CA SER A 420 -1.24 16.36 -5.53
C SER A 420 -2.20 16.12 -6.70
N GLN A 421 -1.72 16.47 -7.89
CA GLN A 421 -2.34 16.19 -9.19
C GLN A 421 -1.36 15.37 -10.04
N THR A 422 -1.88 14.61 -11.01
CA THR A 422 -1.05 13.89 -11.98
C THR A 422 -1.37 14.34 -13.41
N GLU A 423 -0.58 13.89 -14.36
CA GLU A 423 -0.87 14.05 -15.78
C GLU A 423 -1.41 12.74 -16.34
N MET A 424 -2.23 12.84 -17.39
CA MET A 424 -2.67 11.72 -18.19
C MET A 424 -2.54 12.13 -19.65
N ILE A 425 -2.03 11.24 -20.48
CA ILE A 425 -2.04 11.41 -21.93
C ILE A 425 -2.97 10.34 -22.50
N PHE A 426 -3.87 10.71 -23.39
CA PHE A 426 -4.69 9.75 -24.11
C PHE A 426 -4.73 10.08 -25.60
N THR A 427 -4.86 9.04 -26.41
CA THR A 427 -5.04 9.15 -27.86
C THR A 427 -6.30 8.40 -28.24
N PHE A 428 -7.12 9.00 -29.10
CA PHE A 428 -8.36 8.40 -29.58
C PHE A 428 -8.61 8.73 -31.05
N GLY A 429 -9.46 7.96 -31.71
CA GLY A 429 -9.83 8.21 -33.09
C GLY A 429 -10.45 7.03 -33.80
N ASP A 430 -10.41 7.08 -35.13
CA ASP A 430 -11.00 6.12 -36.06
C ASP A 430 -10.01 4.99 -36.40
N ASN A 431 -10.40 3.74 -36.12
CA ASN A 431 -9.64 2.52 -36.40
C ASN A 431 -10.16 1.74 -37.63
N GLY A 432 -11.00 2.36 -38.45
CA GLY A 432 -11.60 1.80 -39.66
C GLY A 432 -10.67 1.84 -40.87
N ASN A 433 -11.12 1.24 -41.98
CA ASN A 433 -10.36 1.34 -43.24
C ASN A 433 -10.66 2.63 -44.01
N LEU A 434 -11.76 3.29 -43.69
CA LEU A 434 -12.15 4.60 -44.20
C LEU A 434 -11.81 5.65 -43.14
N GLU A 435 -11.58 6.89 -43.56
CA GLU A 435 -11.27 8.04 -42.69
C GLU A 435 -12.52 8.91 -42.58
N ASP A 436 -13.56 8.37 -41.98
CA ASP A 436 -14.90 8.96 -42.01
C ASP A 436 -15.57 9.04 -40.64
N ASP A 437 -15.02 8.37 -39.62
CA ASP A 437 -15.51 8.47 -38.26
C ASP A 437 -14.84 9.61 -37.47
N SER A 438 -15.61 10.31 -36.64
CA SER A 438 -15.08 11.30 -35.70
C SER A 438 -15.76 11.21 -34.33
N PHE A 439 -15.01 11.50 -33.27
CA PHE A 439 -15.41 11.19 -31.89
C PHE A 439 -15.20 12.35 -30.93
N GLN A 440 -15.97 12.36 -29.84
CA GLN A 440 -15.83 13.26 -28.70
C GLN A 440 -15.50 12.46 -27.44
N VAL A 441 -14.52 12.94 -26.65
CA VAL A 441 -14.18 12.37 -25.34
C VAL A 441 -14.74 13.25 -24.23
N LYS A 442 -15.51 12.63 -23.34
CA LYS A 442 -15.91 13.22 -22.05
C LYS A 442 -15.27 12.45 -20.90
N ILE A 443 -14.83 13.16 -19.86
CA ILE A 443 -14.34 12.55 -18.61
C ILE A 443 -15.14 13.14 -17.45
N ASP A 444 -15.73 12.26 -16.64
CA ASP A 444 -16.65 12.61 -15.54
C ASP A 444 -17.78 13.56 -16.00
N GLY A 445 -18.27 13.35 -17.22
CA GLY A 445 -19.33 14.15 -17.84
C GLY A 445 -18.87 15.45 -18.53
N ASN A 446 -17.62 15.87 -18.34
CA ASN A 446 -17.08 17.09 -18.94
C ASN A 446 -16.45 16.79 -20.31
N GLN A 447 -16.76 17.57 -21.34
CA GLN A 447 -16.10 17.48 -22.64
C GLN A 447 -14.63 17.88 -22.52
N ILE A 448 -13.73 16.98 -22.91
CA ILE A 448 -12.28 17.17 -22.81
C ILE A 448 -11.67 17.49 -24.17
N ASP A 449 -12.03 16.72 -25.20
CA ASP A 449 -11.52 16.90 -26.56
C ASP A 449 -12.45 16.23 -27.60
N GLU A 450 -12.24 16.54 -28.88
CA GLU A 450 -12.95 15.94 -30.01
C GLU A 450 -12.07 15.87 -31.26
N SER A 451 -12.26 14.84 -32.08
CA SER A 451 -11.62 14.71 -33.39
C SER A 451 -12.48 15.32 -34.49
N LEU A 452 -11.81 15.86 -35.51
CA LEU A 452 -12.46 16.37 -36.72
C LEU A 452 -12.86 15.22 -37.66
N ALA A 453 -13.81 15.49 -38.56
CA ALA A 453 -14.14 14.54 -39.63
C ALA A 453 -12.90 14.25 -40.50
N GLY A 454 -12.55 12.98 -40.63
CA GLY A 454 -11.34 12.52 -41.34
C GLY A 454 -10.04 12.58 -40.52
N GLU A 455 -10.09 12.96 -39.24
CA GLU A 455 -8.92 12.90 -38.35
C GLU A 455 -8.79 11.49 -37.75
N ARG A 456 -7.77 10.74 -38.20
CA ARG A 456 -7.50 9.37 -37.77
C ARG A 456 -7.22 9.23 -36.28
N GLU A 457 -6.42 10.12 -35.74
CA GLU A 457 -5.97 10.05 -34.35
C GLU A 457 -5.80 11.44 -33.78
N ARG A 458 -6.09 11.56 -32.48
CA ARG A 458 -5.91 12.80 -31.74
C ARG A 458 -5.37 12.49 -30.35
N THR A 459 -4.28 13.15 -29.99
CA THR A 459 -3.60 12.98 -28.69
C THR A 459 -3.79 14.20 -27.81
N LYS A 460 -4.20 13.99 -26.56
CA LYS A 460 -4.42 15.05 -25.57
C LYS A 460 -3.67 14.75 -24.28
N LYS A 461 -2.98 15.77 -23.78
CA LYS A 461 -2.44 15.83 -22.43
C LYS A 461 -3.42 16.54 -21.50
N LEU A 462 -3.69 15.94 -20.35
CA LEU A 462 -4.64 16.44 -19.36
C LEU A 462 -4.00 16.34 -17.96
N THR A 463 -3.97 17.45 -17.22
CA THR A 463 -3.72 17.42 -15.78
C THR A 463 -5.00 16.99 -15.09
N ILE A 464 -4.95 15.89 -14.35
CA ILE A 464 -6.11 15.26 -13.73
C ILE A 464 -5.75 14.70 -12.34
N GLN A 465 -6.75 14.56 -11.49
CA GLN A 465 -6.56 13.91 -10.20
C GLN A 465 -6.48 12.38 -10.37
N PRO A 466 -5.54 11.70 -9.67
CA PRO A 466 -5.54 10.25 -9.59
C PRO A 466 -6.87 9.70 -9.07
N GLY A 467 -7.17 8.45 -9.40
CA GLY A 467 -8.38 7.73 -9.00
C GLY A 467 -9.24 7.31 -10.18
N GLU A 468 -10.43 6.79 -9.86
CA GLU A 468 -11.37 6.30 -10.88
C GLU A 468 -12.04 7.44 -11.63
N LYS A 469 -12.15 7.28 -12.95
CA LYS A 469 -12.76 8.24 -13.88
C LYS A 469 -13.67 7.52 -14.85
N ARG A 470 -14.81 8.15 -15.17
CA ARG A 470 -15.70 7.67 -16.24
C ARG A 470 -15.36 8.39 -17.53
N VAL A 471 -14.92 7.63 -18.54
CA VAL A 471 -14.64 8.14 -19.87
C VAL A 471 -15.77 7.75 -20.80
N LYS A 472 -16.33 8.71 -21.52
CA LYS A 472 -17.30 8.45 -22.60
C LYS A 472 -16.72 8.87 -23.92
N LEU A 473 -16.76 7.95 -24.89
CA LEU A 473 -16.44 8.23 -26.28
C LEU A 473 -17.75 8.24 -27.08
N ILE A 474 -18.05 9.37 -27.72
CA ILE A 474 -19.30 9.61 -28.41
C ILE A 474 -19.01 9.84 -29.89
N GLY A 475 -19.72 9.16 -30.79
CA GLY A 475 -19.62 9.38 -32.23
C GLY A 475 -20.24 10.71 -32.63
N ILE A 476 -19.48 11.58 -33.28
CA ILE A 476 -19.96 12.86 -33.83
C ILE A 476 -20.41 12.67 -35.28
N THR A 477 -19.53 12.10 -36.11
CA THR A 477 -19.79 11.80 -37.51
C THR A 477 -19.46 10.33 -37.73
N VAL A 478 -20.45 9.51 -38.07
CA VAL A 478 -20.30 8.07 -38.37
C VAL A 478 -21.30 7.73 -39.50
N PRO A 479 -20.92 7.93 -40.78
CA PRO A 479 -21.86 7.98 -41.89
C PRO A 479 -22.60 6.68 -42.21
N ASP A 480 -21.96 5.54 -41.94
CA ASP A 480 -22.43 4.19 -42.30
C ASP A 480 -23.03 3.43 -41.09
N GLN A 481 -23.32 4.15 -40.01
CA GLN A 481 -23.86 3.60 -38.74
C GLN A 481 -22.98 2.50 -38.14
N ARG A 482 -21.67 2.59 -38.38
CA ARG A 482 -20.67 1.64 -37.90
C ARG A 482 -19.47 2.41 -37.38
N ALA A 483 -19.42 2.56 -36.07
CA ALA A 483 -18.30 3.23 -35.42
C ALA A 483 -17.11 2.27 -35.32
N THR A 484 -15.98 2.68 -35.86
CA THR A 484 -14.71 1.95 -35.72
C THR A 484 -13.76 2.79 -34.90
N TYR A 485 -13.64 2.51 -33.60
CA TYR A 485 -12.95 3.42 -32.69
C TYR A 485 -11.74 2.79 -32.01
N PHE A 486 -10.85 3.65 -31.52
CA PHE A 486 -9.89 3.31 -30.49
C PHE A 486 -9.71 4.45 -29.49
N ILE A 487 -9.33 4.11 -28.27
CA ILE A 487 -8.84 5.02 -27.23
C ILE A 487 -7.76 4.30 -26.41
N CYS A 488 -6.59 4.91 -26.27
CA CYS A 488 -5.48 4.40 -25.48
C CYS A 488 -4.98 5.49 -24.52
N PHE A 489 -4.37 5.07 -23.43
CA PHE A 489 -3.95 5.94 -22.33
C PHE A 489 -2.46 5.75 -22.03
N SER A 490 -1.85 6.72 -21.35
CA SER A 490 -0.49 6.62 -20.81
C SER A 490 -0.36 5.47 -19.81
N ASN A 491 0.88 5.02 -19.58
CA ASN A 491 1.22 3.91 -18.69
C ASN A 491 0.66 4.03 -17.25
N ASN A 492 0.37 5.24 -16.79
CA ASN A 492 -0.20 5.48 -15.47
C ASN A 492 -1.73 5.34 -15.44
N VAL A 493 -2.38 4.74 -16.44
CA VAL A 493 -3.83 4.55 -16.48
C VAL A 493 -4.19 3.09 -16.67
N ASP A 494 -4.93 2.56 -15.70
CA ASP A 494 -5.54 1.23 -15.79
C ASP A 494 -6.95 1.35 -16.36
N VAL A 495 -7.30 0.54 -17.37
CA VAL A 495 -8.69 0.42 -17.82
C VAL A 495 -9.37 -0.66 -16.99
N LEU A 496 -10.27 -0.24 -16.09
CA LEU A 496 -10.99 -1.14 -15.18
C LEU A 496 -12.17 -1.83 -15.87
N SER A 497 -12.87 -1.12 -16.77
CA SER A 497 -13.96 -1.67 -17.57
C SER A 497 -14.16 -0.92 -18.88
N GLY A 498 -14.86 -1.54 -19.83
CA GLY A 498 -15.09 -1.02 -21.17
C GLY A 498 -14.09 -1.55 -22.18
N ILE A 499 -14.38 -1.35 -23.46
CA ILE A 499 -13.55 -1.82 -24.57
C ILE A 499 -12.85 -0.60 -25.17
N THR A 500 -11.52 -0.67 -25.27
CA THR A 500 -10.68 0.43 -25.75
C THR A 500 -10.58 0.50 -27.27
N SER A 501 -10.92 -0.56 -28.00
CA SER A 501 -11.06 -0.50 -29.45
C SER A 501 -12.03 -1.56 -29.94
N GLN A 502 -12.99 -1.14 -30.77
CA GLN A 502 -13.96 -2.04 -31.37
C GLN A 502 -14.57 -1.44 -32.63
N LYS A 503 -15.16 -2.32 -33.43
CA LYS A 503 -16.13 -1.98 -34.45
C LYS A 503 -17.54 -2.26 -33.91
N VAL A 504 -18.42 -1.26 -33.96
CA VAL A 504 -19.77 -1.34 -33.39
C VAL A 504 -20.78 -0.81 -34.40
N ASP A 505 -21.70 -1.67 -34.83
CA ASP A 505 -22.86 -1.27 -35.64
C ASP A 505 -23.97 -0.76 -34.69
N PHE A 506 -24.65 0.33 -35.05
CA PHE A 506 -25.74 0.90 -34.24
C PHE A 506 -26.96 1.27 -35.11
N PRO A 507 -28.18 1.37 -34.54
CA PRO A 507 -29.38 1.66 -35.31
C PRO A 507 -29.39 3.05 -35.95
N GLU A 508 -30.06 3.17 -37.09
CA GLU A 508 -30.27 4.46 -37.76
C GLU A 508 -31.06 5.42 -36.84
N GLY A 509 -30.56 6.65 -36.69
CA GLY A 509 -31.14 7.67 -35.80
C GLY A 509 -30.65 7.63 -34.35
N GLU A 510 -29.84 6.62 -33.97
CA GLU A 510 -29.15 6.59 -32.69
C GLU A 510 -27.73 7.19 -32.80
N GLN A 511 -27.18 7.62 -31.67
CA GLN A 511 -25.80 8.10 -31.57
C GLN A 511 -24.93 7.02 -30.94
N PHE A 512 -23.79 6.73 -31.57
CA PHE A 512 -22.79 5.83 -30.97
C PHE A 512 -22.26 6.43 -29.66
N GLU A 513 -22.23 5.62 -28.60
CA GLU A 513 -21.63 5.94 -27.31
C GLU A 513 -21.03 4.69 -26.70
N VAL A 514 -19.80 4.80 -26.17
CA VAL A 514 -19.19 3.78 -25.31
C VAL A 514 -18.64 4.43 -24.04
N GLU A 515 -18.78 3.72 -22.92
CA GLU A 515 -18.30 4.16 -21.62
C GLU A 515 -17.19 3.22 -21.12
N LEU A 516 -16.12 3.81 -20.60
CA LEU A 516 -15.02 3.15 -19.93
C LEU A 516 -14.92 3.65 -18.49
N VAL A 517 -14.52 2.76 -17.59
CA VAL A 517 -14.04 3.15 -16.26
C VAL A 517 -12.55 2.95 -16.26
N ILE A 518 -11.81 4.03 -15.98
CA ILE A 518 -10.35 4.00 -15.88
C ILE A 518 -9.93 4.36 -14.46
N LYS A 519 -8.73 3.96 -14.05
CA LYS A 519 -8.07 4.43 -12.84
C LYS A 519 -6.77 5.11 -13.22
N VAL A 520 -6.65 6.39 -12.90
CA VAL A 520 -5.43 7.16 -13.11
C VAL A 520 -4.54 7.02 -11.86
N ASN A 521 -3.31 6.55 -12.04
CA ASN A 521 -2.32 6.37 -10.99
C ASN A 521 -1.38 7.58 -10.92
N SER A 522 -0.71 7.74 -9.77
CA SER A 522 0.23 8.83 -9.50
C SER A 522 1.63 8.63 -10.12
N ASP A 523 1.79 7.62 -10.96
CA ASP A 523 3.07 7.27 -11.57
C ASP A 523 3.52 8.28 -12.64
N SER A 524 4.80 8.24 -12.98
CA SER A 524 5.35 9.05 -14.07
C SER A 524 4.68 8.71 -15.41
N VAL A 525 4.35 9.75 -16.17
CA VAL A 525 3.58 9.64 -17.41
C VAL A 525 4.46 9.41 -18.62
N SER A 526 4.16 8.37 -19.39
CA SER A 526 4.72 8.10 -20.71
C SER A 526 3.77 8.53 -21.84
N ALA A 527 4.22 8.38 -23.09
CA ALA A 527 3.30 8.36 -24.22
C ALA A 527 2.25 7.25 -24.07
N PRO A 528 1.06 7.36 -24.70
CA PRO A 528 0.02 6.34 -24.68
C PRO A 528 0.54 4.96 -25.11
N VAL A 529 0.17 3.93 -24.34
CA VAL A 529 0.60 2.54 -24.55
C VAL A 529 -0.53 1.70 -25.13
N ASN A 530 -0.20 0.59 -25.81
CA ASN A 530 -1.17 -0.37 -26.36
C ASN A 530 -2.20 0.24 -27.34
N CYS A 531 -1.82 1.29 -28.09
CA CYS A 531 -2.64 1.83 -29.16
C CYS A 531 -2.65 0.85 -30.35
N ASN A 532 -3.57 -0.10 -30.36
CA ASN A 532 -3.78 -1.03 -31.47
C ASN A 532 -4.56 -0.33 -32.61
N TYR A 533 -3.90 0.62 -33.26
CA TYR A 533 -4.41 1.26 -34.47
C TYR A 533 -3.93 0.50 -35.72
N HIS A 534 -4.83 0.22 -36.66
CA HIS A 534 -4.50 -0.30 -37.98
C HIS A 534 -3.78 0.79 -38.81
N SER A 535 -2.49 0.99 -38.56
CA SER A 535 -1.68 1.82 -39.46
C SER A 535 -1.60 1.12 -40.82
N LEU A 536 -2.16 1.72 -41.86
CA LEU A 536 -1.91 1.33 -43.25
C LEU A 536 -0.43 1.60 -43.59
N GLN A 537 0.49 0.74 -43.14
CA GLN A 537 1.85 0.73 -43.68
C GLN A 537 1.89 -0.03 -45.01
N SER A 538 1.77 0.71 -46.11
CA SER A 538 2.56 0.42 -47.32
C SER A 538 2.54 1.60 -48.31
N LYS A 539 3.46 2.57 -48.15
CA LYS A 539 4.02 3.25 -49.32
C LYS A 539 5.35 2.57 -49.65
N ASN A 540 5.26 1.61 -50.57
CA ASN A 540 6.38 1.06 -51.32
C ASN A 540 7.27 2.20 -51.84
N ILE A 541 8.48 2.33 -51.30
CA ILE A 541 9.61 2.89 -52.03
C ILE A 541 10.55 1.70 -52.30
N GLN A 542 10.20 0.89 -53.29
CA GLN A 542 11.24 0.15 -54.01
C GLN A 542 12.06 1.18 -54.77
N ARG A 543 13.26 1.47 -54.25
CA ARG A 543 14.32 2.04 -55.07
C ARG A 543 14.62 1.05 -56.19
N LEU A 544 14.23 1.42 -57.40
CA LEU A 544 14.77 0.86 -58.63
C LEU A 544 16.30 1.01 -58.57
N ASN A 545 16.99 -0.13 -58.50
CA ASN A 545 18.37 -0.21 -58.95
C ASN A 545 18.36 0.06 -60.45
N VAL A 546 19.05 1.12 -60.86
CA VAL A 546 19.53 1.31 -62.22
C VAL A 546 21.04 1.20 -62.12
N ASP A 547 21.55 0.07 -62.57
CA ASP A 547 22.72 -0.03 -63.44
C ASP A 547 22.26 -0.76 -64.71
#